data_AF-A0A506U1K7-F1
#
_entry.id   AF-A0A506U1K7-F1
#
_cell.length_a   1.000
_cell.length_b   1.000
_cell.length_c   1.000
_cell.angle_alpha   90.00
_cell.angle_beta   90.00
_cell.angle_gamma   90.00
#
_symmetry.space_group_name_H-M   'P 1'
#
loop_
_entity.id
_entity.type
_entity.pdbx_description
1 polymer ?
#
loop_
_entity_poly.entity_id
_entity_poly.type
_entity_poly.pdbx_seq_one_letter_code
_entity_poly.pdbx_strand_id
1 'polypeptide(L)'
;MPTRSVETDQDRKMLYRLIAAQSLPFTIHIEKGRKRSTRQNRLQRQWVNEIAEQLGDMTPEEVRGYCKLTIGVPILRAENELFREKYDEAVRPLSYEAKLAIMQEPLNMPVTSIMTSKQKTAYLDGVHRHFSQQGVILTAPEALGTAV
;
A
#
# COMPACT_ATOMS: atom_id res chain seq x y z
N MET A 1 4.37 -12.94 -11.73
CA MET A 1 5.33 -12.29 -12.66
C MET A 1 6.41 -11.59 -11.86
N PRO A 2 7.70 -11.98 -11.98
CA PRO A 2 8.77 -11.29 -11.27
C PRO A 2 8.93 -9.87 -11.85
N THR A 3 8.57 -8.87 -11.05
CA THR A 3 8.79 -7.45 -11.38
C THR A 3 10.11 -7.01 -10.74
N ARG A 4 11.02 -6.41 -11.51
CA ARG A 4 12.26 -5.79 -11.01
C ARG A 4 12.28 -4.30 -11.35
N SER A 5 12.60 -3.47 -10.37
CA SER A 5 12.87 -2.04 -10.56
C SER A 5 14.31 -1.85 -10.99
N VAL A 6 14.54 -1.01 -12.01
CA VAL A 6 15.88 -0.61 -12.45
C VAL A 6 16.08 0.84 -12.03
N GLU A 7 16.71 1.06 -10.88
CA GLU A 7 16.92 2.41 -10.31
C GLU A 7 18.37 2.90 -10.50
N THR A 8 19.33 1.97 -10.60
CA THR A 8 20.76 2.26 -10.73
C THR A 8 21.38 1.67 -12.00
N ASP A 9 22.58 2.13 -12.35
CA ASP A 9 23.35 1.52 -13.46
C ASP A 9 23.70 0.05 -13.19
N GLN A 10 23.91 -0.32 -11.92
CA GLN A 10 24.14 -1.70 -11.52
C GLN A 10 22.91 -2.59 -11.78
N ASP A 11 21.71 -2.10 -11.47
CA ASP A 11 20.45 -2.81 -11.77
C ASP A 11 20.30 -3.05 -13.27
N ARG A 12 20.66 -2.04 -14.07
CA ARG A 12 20.64 -2.12 -15.54
C ARG A 12 21.58 -3.20 -16.05
N LYS A 13 22.81 -3.25 -15.54
CA LYS A 13 23.81 -4.29 -15.87
C LYS A 13 23.32 -5.69 -15.49
N MET A 14 22.67 -5.83 -14.34
CA MET A 14 22.12 -7.11 -13.89
C MET A 14 20.95 -7.57 -14.77
N LEU A 15 20.08 -6.63 -15.19
CA LEU A 15 18.99 -6.93 -16.11
C LEU A 15 19.51 -7.46 -17.45
N TYR A 16 20.57 -6.87 -18.02
CA TYR A 16 21.18 -7.38 -19.25
C TYR A 16 21.63 -8.84 -19.14
N ARG A 17 22.28 -9.20 -18.03
CA ARG A 17 22.72 -10.58 -17.80
C ARG A 17 21.54 -11.55 -17.73
N LEU A 18 20.44 -11.13 -17.10
CA LEU A 18 19.24 -11.95 -16.95
C LEU A 18 18.53 -12.18 -18.29
N ILE A 19 18.44 -11.13 -19.13
CA ILE A 19 17.88 -11.24 -20.48
C ILE A 19 18.74 -12.16 -21.35
N ALA A 20 20.07 -12.02 -21.27
CA ALA A 20 21.00 -12.86 -22.03
C ALA A 20 20.95 -14.34 -21.62
N ALA A 21 20.57 -14.64 -20.37
CA ALA A 21 20.46 -16.00 -19.85
C ALA A 21 19.13 -16.69 -20.18
N GLN A 22 18.15 -16.01 -20.78
CA GLN A 22 16.84 -16.61 -21.03
C GLN A 22 16.76 -17.42 -22.32
N SER A 23 16.12 -18.60 -22.20
CA SER A 23 15.81 -19.45 -23.34
C SER A 23 14.64 -18.88 -24.15
N LEU A 24 14.76 -18.91 -25.47
CA LEU A 24 13.74 -18.39 -26.39
C LEU A 24 12.59 -19.39 -26.60
N PRO A 25 11.34 -18.92 -26.82
CA PRO A 25 10.91 -17.52 -26.83
C PRO A 25 10.51 -17.01 -25.43
N PHE A 26 10.71 -15.72 -25.17
CA PHE A 26 10.25 -15.08 -23.93
C PHE A 26 9.69 -13.67 -24.18
N THR A 27 8.82 -13.22 -23.28
CA THR A 27 8.15 -11.91 -23.34
C THR A 27 8.64 -11.01 -22.20
N ILE A 28 8.94 -9.75 -22.49
CA ILE A 28 9.29 -8.72 -21.49
C ILE A 28 8.27 -7.58 -21.56
N HIS A 29 7.88 -7.06 -20.39
CA HIS A 29 7.13 -5.80 -20.25
C HIS A 29 8.02 -4.76 -19.56
N ILE A 30 8.18 -3.59 -20.18
CA ILE A 30 8.95 -2.46 -19.64
C ILE A 30 8.01 -1.26 -19.50
N GLU A 31 7.88 -0.75 -18.29
CA GLU A 31 7.06 0.43 -17.98
C GLU A 31 7.97 1.58 -17.52
N LYS A 32 7.76 2.80 -18.03
CA LYS A 32 8.51 3.98 -17.63
C LYS A 32 7.93 4.55 -16.33
N GLY A 33 8.77 4.66 -15.30
CA GLY A 33 8.42 5.29 -14.04
C GLY A 33 8.80 4.43 -12.83
N ARG A 34 8.95 5.07 -11.68
CA ARG A 34 9.09 4.36 -10.41
C ARG A 34 7.72 3.76 -10.10
N LYS A 35 7.57 2.43 -10.15
CA LYS A 35 6.42 1.80 -9.47
C LYS A 35 6.41 2.36 -8.06
N ARG A 36 5.26 2.85 -7.60
CA ARG A 36 5.05 3.33 -6.22
C ARG A 36 5.96 2.52 -5.30
N SER A 37 6.87 3.22 -4.63
CA SER A 37 8.02 2.64 -3.94
C SER A 37 7.67 1.27 -3.36
N THR A 38 8.27 0.21 -3.89
CA THR A 38 8.19 -1.16 -3.34
C THR A 38 8.45 -1.15 -1.83
N ARG A 39 9.21 -0.16 -1.35
CA ARG A 39 9.49 0.10 0.07
C ARG A 39 8.27 0.58 0.84
N GLN A 40 7.50 1.55 0.34
CA GLN A 40 6.25 2.00 1.01
C GLN A 40 5.22 0.87 1.13
N ASN A 41 5.11 0.02 0.10
CA ASN A 41 4.22 -1.15 0.16
C ASN A 41 4.76 -2.22 1.12
N ARG A 42 6.08 -2.41 1.18
CA ARG A 42 6.73 -3.33 2.14
C ARG A 42 6.55 -2.84 3.58
N LEU A 43 6.77 -1.55 3.83
CA LEU A 43 6.57 -0.90 5.12
C LEU A 43 5.12 -1.03 5.58
N GLN A 44 4.15 -0.74 4.71
CA GLN A 44 2.74 -0.96 5.03
C GLN A 44 2.47 -2.41 5.45
N ARG A 45 2.94 -3.39 4.66
CA ARG A 45 2.71 -4.81 4.95
C ARG A 45 3.34 -5.21 6.28
N GLN A 46 4.53 -4.70 6.56
CA GLN A 46 5.22 -4.96 7.82
C GLN A 46 4.43 -4.38 9.01
N TRP A 47 4.03 -3.11 8.96
CA TRP A 47 3.25 -2.49 10.03
C TRP A 47 1.91 -3.19 10.26
N VAL A 48 1.22 -3.58 9.19
CA VAL A 48 -0.04 -4.32 9.31
C VAL A 48 0.16 -5.64 10.09
N ASN A 49 1.25 -6.35 9.87
CA ASN A 49 1.58 -7.56 10.62
C ASN A 49 1.95 -7.24 12.08
N GLU A 50 2.79 -6.23 12.31
CA GLU A 50 3.22 -5.80 13.65
C GLU A 50 2.03 -5.35 14.52
N ILE A 51 1.06 -4.65 13.92
CA ILE A 51 -0.17 -4.21 14.60
C ILE A 51 -1.03 -5.42 14.97
N ALA A 52 -1.27 -6.32 14.01
CA ALA A 52 -2.08 -7.51 14.25
C ALA A 52 -1.46 -8.40 15.36
N GLU A 53 -0.14 -8.54 15.36
CA GLU A 53 0.59 -9.30 16.37
C GLU A 53 0.53 -8.66 17.76
N GLN A 54 0.68 -7.33 17.85
CA GLN A 54 0.71 -6.63 19.13
C GLN A 54 -0.66 -6.43 19.76
N LEU A 55 -1.69 -6.14 18.96
CA LEU A 55 -3.05 -5.99 19.48
C LEU A 55 -3.70 -7.35 19.77
N GLY A 56 -3.41 -8.36 18.94
CA GLY A 56 -3.85 -9.75 19.13
C GLY A 56 -5.35 -9.99 18.93
N ASP A 57 -6.13 -8.96 18.62
CA ASP A 57 -7.59 -9.00 18.44
C ASP A 57 -8.03 -8.94 16.97
N MET A 58 -7.13 -8.59 16.06
CA MET A 58 -7.38 -8.43 14.64
C MET A 58 -6.35 -9.17 13.79
N THR A 59 -6.79 -9.76 12.69
CA THR A 59 -5.92 -10.33 11.66
C THR A 59 -5.24 -9.23 10.82
N PRO A 60 -4.12 -9.53 10.13
CA PRO A 60 -3.47 -8.58 9.22
C PRO A 60 -4.42 -8.01 8.15
N GLU A 61 -5.33 -8.82 7.61
CA GLU A 61 -6.28 -8.33 6.61
C GLU A 61 -7.32 -7.40 7.25
N GLU A 62 -7.76 -7.67 8.48
CA GLU A 62 -8.66 -6.79 9.21
C GLU A 62 -8.01 -5.45 9.52
N VAL A 63 -6.77 -5.45 10.01
CA VAL A 63 -5.98 -4.23 10.23
C VAL A 63 -5.84 -3.45 8.92
N ARG A 64 -5.52 -4.12 7.82
CA ARG A 64 -5.42 -3.49 6.49
C ARG A 64 -6.74 -2.85 6.05
N GLY A 65 -7.85 -3.58 6.19
CA GLY A 65 -9.19 -3.09 5.86
C GLY A 65 -9.58 -1.87 6.70
N TYR A 66 -9.33 -1.94 8.00
CA TYR A 66 -9.52 -0.84 8.93
C TYR A 66 -8.74 0.40 8.51
N CYS A 67 -7.42 0.28 8.30
CA CYS A 67 -6.57 1.41 7.91
C CYS A 67 -7.04 2.05 6.59
N LYS A 68 -7.43 1.23 5.60
CA LYS A 68 -8.00 1.74 4.34
C LYS A 68 -9.25 2.58 4.62
N LEU A 69 -10.17 2.07 5.43
CA LEU A 69 -11.44 2.73 5.72
C LEU A 69 -11.25 4.02 6.52
N THR A 70 -10.44 3.99 7.58
CA THR A 70 -10.37 5.07 8.58
C THR A 70 -9.36 6.15 8.22
N ILE A 71 -8.32 5.82 7.44
CA ILE A 71 -7.23 6.74 7.09
C ILE A 71 -7.17 6.96 5.58
N GLY A 72 -7.23 5.88 4.80
CA GLY A 72 -7.06 5.98 3.34
C GLY A 72 -8.22 6.65 2.61
N VAL A 73 -9.46 6.28 2.96
CA VAL A 73 -10.67 6.85 2.38
C VAL A 73 -10.77 8.36 2.62
N PRO A 74 -10.57 8.90 3.84
CA PRO A 74 -10.56 10.35 4.06
C PRO A 74 -9.57 11.12 3.18
N ILE A 75 -8.35 10.60 2.99
CA ILE A 75 -7.33 11.23 2.12
C ILE A 75 -7.85 11.32 0.68
N LEU A 76 -8.39 10.22 0.13
CA LEU A 76 -8.91 10.22 -1.24
C LEU A 76 -10.17 11.08 -1.37
N ARG A 77 -11.08 11.05 -0.40
CA ARG A 77 -12.28 11.89 -0.42
C ARG A 77 -11.96 13.39 -0.39
N ALA A 78 -10.83 13.77 0.20
CA ALA A 78 -10.38 15.16 0.24
C ALA A 78 -9.71 15.63 -1.06
N GLU A 79 -8.97 14.74 -1.74
CA GLU A 79 -8.08 15.12 -2.86
C GLU A 79 -8.53 14.57 -4.24
N ASN A 80 -9.59 13.75 -4.30
CA ASN A 80 -10.12 13.17 -5.54
C ASN A 80 -11.65 13.31 -5.59
N GLU A 81 -12.13 14.29 -6.35
CA GLU A 81 -13.55 14.62 -6.46
C GLU A 81 -14.40 13.46 -7.00
N LEU A 82 -13.93 12.79 -8.06
CA LEU A 82 -14.64 11.65 -8.65
C LEU A 82 -14.75 10.48 -7.67
N PHE A 83 -13.66 10.18 -6.96
CA PHE A 83 -13.67 9.15 -5.91
C PHE A 83 -14.65 9.54 -4.80
N ARG A 84 -14.62 10.80 -4.34
CA ARG A 84 -15.52 11.31 -3.30
C ARG A 84 -16.98 11.13 -3.68
N GLU A 85 -17.38 11.57 -4.88
CA GLU A 85 -18.76 11.49 -5.35
C GLU A 85 -19.25 10.04 -5.37
N LYS A 86 -18.48 9.13 -5.99
CA LYS A 86 -18.86 7.72 -6.08
C LYS A 86 -18.84 7.00 -4.74
N TYR A 87 -17.87 7.31 -3.88
CA TYR A 87 -17.80 6.76 -2.53
C TYR A 87 -18.99 7.24 -1.69
N ASP A 88 -19.33 8.53 -1.76
CA ASP A 88 -20.40 9.13 -0.97
C ASP A 88 -21.79 8.65 -1.39
N GLU A 89 -21.98 8.38 -2.69
CA GLU A 89 -23.20 7.81 -3.23
C GLU A 89 -23.36 6.32 -2.84
N ALA A 90 -22.32 5.50 -3.07
CA ALA A 90 -22.47 4.04 -3.02
C ALA A 90 -22.03 3.41 -1.68
N VAL A 91 -20.99 3.93 -1.03
CA VAL A 91 -20.32 3.25 0.09
C VAL A 91 -20.59 3.94 1.43
N ARG A 92 -20.62 5.29 1.45
CA ARG A 92 -20.85 6.07 2.66
C ARG A 92 -22.16 5.75 3.41
N PRO A 93 -23.29 5.44 2.75
CA PRO A 93 -24.53 5.11 3.45
C PRO A 93 -24.52 3.73 4.13
N LEU A 94 -23.59 2.85 3.76
CA LEU A 94 -23.54 1.48 4.27
C LEU A 94 -23.17 1.42 5.76
N SER A 95 -23.50 0.30 6.41
CA SER A 95 -23.08 0.03 7.78
C SER A 95 -21.54 -0.02 7.89
N TYR A 96 -21.01 0.15 9.10
CA TYR A 96 -19.57 0.09 9.33
C TYR A 96 -18.99 -1.28 8.97
N GLU A 97 -19.69 -2.36 9.31
CA GLU A 97 -19.31 -3.73 8.97
C GLU A 97 -19.27 -3.95 7.45
N ALA A 98 -20.29 -3.47 6.72
CA ALA A 98 -20.32 -3.57 5.26
C ALA A 98 -19.16 -2.78 4.63
N LYS A 99 -18.84 -1.59 5.17
CA LYS A 99 -17.69 -0.81 4.72
C LYS A 99 -16.37 -1.56 4.94
N LEU A 100 -16.19 -2.21 6.09
CA LEU A 100 -14.99 -3.01 6.37
C LEU A 100 -14.88 -4.20 5.40
N ALA A 101 -15.98 -4.94 5.19
CA ALA A 101 -16.00 -6.07 4.26
C ALA A 101 -15.59 -5.66 2.83
N ILE A 102 -16.02 -4.49 2.36
CA ILE A 102 -15.63 -3.94 1.05
C ILE A 102 -14.13 -3.62 0.96
N MET A 103 -13.49 -3.26 2.07
CA MET A 103 -12.06 -2.92 2.10
C MET A 103 -11.14 -4.14 2.10
N GLN A 104 -11.66 -5.29 2.52
CA GLN A 104 -10.94 -6.54 2.70
C GLN A 104 -11.09 -7.47 1.49
N GLU A 105 -10.19 -8.44 1.33
CA GLU A 105 -10.38 -9.53 0.37
C GLU A 105 -11.68 -10.32 0.67
N PRO A 106 -12.44 -10.74 -0.36
CA PRO A 106 -12.11 -10.71 -1.79
C PRO A 106 -12.56 -9.44 -2.54
N LEU A 107 -13.30 -8.52 -1.91
CA LEU A 107 -13.82 -7.32 -2.58
C LEU A 107 -12.71 -6.29 -2.83
N ASN A 108 -11.84 -6.09 -1.84
CA ASN A 108 -10.58 -5.35 -1.90
C ASN A 108 -10.69 -4.02 -2.66
N MET A 109 -11.60 -3.15 -2.21
CA MET A 109 -11.83 -1.86 -2.88
C MET A 109 -10.50 -1.09 -3.08
N PRO A 110 -10.24 -0.57 -4.30
CA PRO A 110 -9.06 0.23 -4.59
C PRO A 110 -9.05 1.53 -3.79
N VAL A 111 -8.30 1.54 -2.68
CA VAL A 111 -8.02 2.75 -1.89
C VAL A 111 -6.55 3.06 -1.99
N THR A 112 -5.70 2.25 -1.35
CA THR A 112 -4.26 2.50 -1.38
C THR A 112 -3.69 2.36 -2.78
N SER A 113 -4.20 1.48 -3.64
CA SER A 113 -3.61 1.24 -4.98
C SER A 113 -3.73 2.43 -5.93
N ILE A 114 -4.73 3.30 -5.74
CA ILE A 114 -4.99 4.47 -6.61
C ILE A 114 -4.41 5.78 -6.06
N MET A 115 -3.77 5.75 -4.89
CA MET A 115 -3.13 6.91 -4.29
C MET A 115 -1.82 7.28 -5.00
N THR A 116 -1.56 8.59 -5.09
CA THR A 116 -0.25 9.14 -5.44
C THR A 116 0.81 8.79 -4.37
N SER A 117 2.09 9.01 -4.69
CA SER A 117 3.17 8.81 -3.70
C SER A 117 3.02 9.73 -2.48
N LYS A 118 2.61 10.99 -2.69
CA LYS A 118 2.37 11.96 -1.60
C LYS A 118 1.23 11.50 -0.69
N GLN A 119 0.10 11.09 -1.28
CA GLN A 119 -1.03 10.52 -0.54
C GLN A 119 -0.63 9.26 0.22
N LYS A 120 0.26 8.43 -0.36
CA LYS A 120 0.76 7.24 0.33
C LYS A 120 1.61 7.59 1.54
N THR A 121 2.48 8.58 1.44
CA THR A 121 3.28 9.05 2.60
C THR A 121 2.33 9.51 3.70
N ALA A 122 1.36 10.39 3.38
CA ALA A 122 0.36 10.86 4.34
C ALA A 122 -0.46 9.70 4.98
N TYR A 123 -0.82 8.69 4.19
CA TYR A 123 -1.48 7.48 4.69
C TYR A 123 -0.61 6.72 5.70
N LEU A 124 0.68 6.52 5.38
CA LEU A 124 1.61 5.82 6.27
C LEU A 124 1.84 6.60 7.55
N ASP A 125 2.03 7.92 7.48
CA ASP A 125 2.16 8.77 8.67
C ASP A 125 0.91 8.72 9.54
N GLY A 126 -0.27 8.67 8.92
CA GLY A 126 -1.55 8.50 9.60
C GLY A 126 -1.64 7.16 10.33
N VAL A 127 -1.28 6.05 9.68
CA VAL A 127 -1.23 4.71 10.29
C VAL A 127 -0.25 4.71 11.46
N HIS A 128 0.97 5.21 11.25
CA HIS A 128 1.99 5.24 12.27
C HIS A 128 1.52 6.01 13.51
N ARG A 129 1.01 7.22 13.31
CA ARG A 129 0.47 8.07 14.40
C ARG A 129 -0.67 7.39 15.14
N HIS A 130 -1.64 6.83 14.41
CA HIS A 130 -2.85 6.25 14.99
C HIS A 130 -2.54 5.06 15.92
N PHE A 131 -1.64 4.17 15.51
CA PHE A 131 -1.29 2.99 16.31
C PHE A 131 -0.21 3.29 17.35
N SER A 132 0.73 4.20 17.09
CA SER A 132 1.70 4.64 18.10
C SER A 132 1.01 5.28 19.31
N GLN A 133 -0.08 6.03 19.08
CA GLN A 133 -0.91 6.61 20.16
C GLN A 133 -1.62 5.55 21.00
N GLN A 134 -1.78 4.33 20.49
CA GLN A 134 -2.35 3.18 21.19
C GLN A 134 -1.27 2.31 21.87
N GLY A 135 -0.01 2.73 21.81
CA GLY A 135 1.12 2.01 22.41
C GLY A 135 1.73 0.92 21.51
N VAL A 136 1.30 0.80 20.26
CA VAL A 136 1.89 -0.15 19.30
C VAL A 136 3.25 0.37 18.84
N ILE A 137 4.28 -0.47 18.92
CA ILE A 137 5.63 -0.17 18.48
C ILE A 137 5.76 -0.56 17.01
N LEU A 138 5.91 0.42 16.13
CA LEU A 138 6.04 0.21 14.70
C LEU A 138 7.48 0.38 14.24
N THR A 139 7.89 -0.40 13.25
CA THR A 139 9.22 -0.27 12.64
C THR A 139 9.41 1.13 12.06
N ALA A 140 10.52 1.80 12.41
CA ALA A 140 10.82 3.13 11.92
C ALA A 140 10.93 3.15 10.37
N PRO A 141 10.38 4.18 9.68
CA PRO A 141 10.49 4.30 8.22
C PRO A 141 11.94 4.26 7.72
N GLU A 142 12.87 4.81 8.50
CA GLU A 142 14.31 4.88 8.21
C GLU A 142 14.99 3.51 8.23
N ALA A 143 14.51 2.56 9.05
CA ALA A 143 15.05 1.20 9.12
C ALA A 143 14.88 0.43 7.79
N LEU A 144 13.99 0.91 6.91
CA LEU A 144 13.77 0.39 5.56
C LEU A 144 14.33 1.32 4.46
N GLY A 145 15.13 2.33 4.82
CA GLY A 145 15.71 3.30 3.89
C GLY A 145 14.66 4.21 3.24
N THR A 146 13.62 4.55 4.00
CA THR A 146 12.53 5.44 3.58
C THR A 146 12.74 6.79 4.24
N ALA A 147 13.31 7.75 3.50
CA ALA A 147 13.19 9.16 3.88
C ALA A 147 11.74 9.60 3.59
N VAL A 148 11.09 10.20 4.59
CA VAL A 148 9.74 10.79 4.51
C VAL A 148 9.74 11.97 3.55
#